data_AF-A0A1G0WZ82-F1
#
_entry.id   AF-A0A1G0WZ82-F1
#
_cell.length_a   1.000
_cell.length_b   1.000
_cell.length_c   1.000
_cell.angle_alpha   90.00
_cell.angle_beta   90.00
_cell.angle_gamma   90.00
#
_symmetry.space_group_name_H-M   'P 1'
#
loop_
_entity.id
_entity.type
_entity.pdbx_description
1 polymer ?
#
loop_
_entity_poly.entity_id
_entity_poly.type
_entity_poly.pdbx_seq_one_letter_code
_entity_poly.pdbx_strand_id
1 'polypeptide(L)'
;MSLMILRHLAILMLIFIINLLPISQTIHSIMPPWMLIFLFYTSLVFGMSYLWILVLFTGLMLDVFEVSFLGEHVIALTSSLWSIKLQPNLMHNSTMHKQMYWLWMVTLIYQMTIFLLSGLLHATFVWYYFVQIFVSSLLSVLLWPSIKTFLDSFFNKKLQFAKPRILDQY
;
A
#
# COMPACT_ATOMS: atom_id res chain seq x y z
N MET A 1 0.14 -18.64 -16.54
CA MET A 1 -0.87 -17.94 -15.71
C MET A 1 -0.82 -18.37 -14.24
N SER A 2 -0.74 -19.67 -13.92
CA SER A 2 -0.68 -20.19 -12.53
C SER A 2 0.46 -19.63 -11.65
N LEU A 3 1.70 -19.57 -12.16
CA LEU A 3 2.87 -19.17 -11.34
C LEU A 3 2.81 -17.71 -10.85
N MET A 4 2.29 -16.79 -11.66
CA MET A 4 2.20 -15.37 -11.32
C MET A 4 1.15 -15.11 -10.23
N ILE A 5 0.02 -15.82 -10.29
CA ILE A 5 -1.02 -15.79 -9.25
C ILE A 5 -0.48 -16.39 -7.95
N LEU A 6 0.23 -17.52 -8.03
CA LEU A 6 0.85 -18.14 -6.85
C LEU A 6 1.83 -17.19 -6.16
N ARG A 7 2.69 -16.49 -6.94
CA ARG A 7 3.61 -15.47 -6.42
C ARG A 7 2.87 -14.31 -5.75
N HIS A 8 1.79 -13.83 -6.37
CA HIS A 8 0.98 -12.76 -5.81
C HIS A 8 0.34 -13.15 -4.47
N LEU A 9 -0.25 -14.35 -4.41
CA LEU A 9 -0.83 -14.90 -3.18
C LEU A 9 0.24 -15.12 -2.09
N ALA A 10 1.43 -15.59 -2.46
CA ALA A 10 2.53 -15.78 -1.50
C ALA A 10 2.96 -14.45 -0.85
N ILE A 11 3.07 -13.37 -1.62
CA ILE A 11 3.39 -12.05 -1.07
C ILE A 11 2.24 -11.53 -0.20
N LEU A 12 0.99 -11.69 -0.65
CA LEU A 12 -0.18 -11.28 0.13
C LEU A 12 -0.22 -11.97 1.49
N MET A 13 0.06 -13.28 1.54
CA MET A 13 0.19 -14.02 2.80
C MET A 13 1.34 -13.50 3.67
N LEU A 14 2.50 -13.22 3.08
CA LEU A 14 3.65 -12.65 3.79
C LEU A 14 3.32 -11.29 4.42
N ILE A 15 2.56 -10.44 3.73
CA ILE A 15 2.13 -9.15 4.26
C ILE A 15 1.16 -9.31 5.41
N PHE A 16 0.22 -10.25 5.33
CA PHE A 16 -0.65 -10.56 6.47
C PHE A 16 0.16 -11.01 7.68
N ILE A 17 1.15 -11.88 7.48
CA ILE A 17 2.05 -12.31 8.56
C ILE A 17 2.77 -11.11 9.18
N ILE A 18 3.27 -10.18 8.36
CA ILE A 18 3.95 -8.97 8.87
C ILE A 18 3.00 -8.08 9.69
N ASN A 19 1.75 -7.90 9.26
CA ASN A 19 0.77 -7.10 10.03
C ASN A 19 0.32 -7.81 11.31
N LEU A 20 0.28 -9.16 11.31
CA LEU A 20 -0.13 -9.98 12.45
C LEU A 20 0.98 -10.23 13.48
N LEU A 21 2.19 -9.74 13.25
CA LEU A 21 3.30 -10.01 14.14
C LEU A 21 3.02 -9.37 15.53
N PRO A 22 3.12 -10.13 16.64
CA PRO A 22 2.89 -9.61 17.98
C PRO A 22 4.07 -8.72 18.38
N ILE A 23 4.01 -7.46 17.98
CA ILE A 23 5.01 -6.42 18.22
C ILE A 23 4.50 -5.48 19.32
N SER A 24 5.40 -4.80 20.03
CA SER A 24 5.00 -3.80 21.03
C SER A 24 4.12 -2.71 20.41
N GLN A 25 3.14 -2.23 21.17
CA GLN A 25 2.18 -1.21 20.70
C GLN A 25 2.86 0.05 20.14
N THR A 26 4.01 0.44 20.72
CA THR A 26 4.81 1.58 20.28
C THR A 26 5.42 1.42 18.89
N ILE A 27 5.82 0.20 18.53
CA ILE A 27 6.39 -0.08 17.21
C ILE A 27 5.24 -0.28 16.22
N HIS A 28 4.17 -0.98 16.62
CA HIS A 28 3.00 -1.21 15.79
C HIS A 28 2.38 0.09 15.28
N SER A 29 2.29 1.13 16.12
CA SER A 29 1.73 2.42 15.73
C SER A 29 2.58 3.21 14.72
N ILE A 30 3.85 2.84 14.55
CA ILE A 30 4.79 3.48 13.63
C ILE A 30 5.01 2.61 12.40
N MET A 31 4.55 1.35 12.40
CA MET A 31 4.72 0.46 11.26
C MET A 31 4.08 1.07 10.01
N PRO A 32 4.77 0.96 8.86
CA PRO A 32 4.19 1.40 7.60
C PRO A 32 2.99 0.49 7.25
N PRO A 33 1.93 1.01 6.62
CA PRO A 33 0.77 0.22 6.24
C PRO A 33 1.12 -0.73 5.09
N TRP A 34 1.69 -1.91 5.42
CA TRP A 34 2.24 -2.86 4.46
C TRP A 34 1.23 -3.33 3.41
N MET A 35 -0.03 -3.53 3.82
CA MET A 35 -1.11 -3.90 2.90
C MET A 35 -1.34 -2.83 1.84
N LEU A 36 -1.36 -1.56 2.24
CA LEU A 36 -1.53 -0.43 1.33
C LEU A 36 -0.33 -0.30 0.37
N ILE A 37 0.90 -0.46 0.86
CA ILE A 37 2.11 -0.41 0.03
C ILE A 37 2.07 -1.50 -1.05
N PHE A 38 1.60 -2.69 -0.70
CA PHE A 38 1.44 -3.78 -1.65
C PHE A 38 0.33 -3.52 -2.67
N LEU A 39 -0.82 -3.02 -2.23
CA LEU A 39 -1.91 -2.61 -3.12
C LEU A 39 -1.45 -1.49 -4.07
N PHE A 40 -0.66 -0.54 -3.58
CA PHE A 40 -0.02 0.50 -4.39
C PHE A 40 0.90 -0.12 -5.45
N TYR A 41 1.81 -1.03 -5.08
CA TYR A 41 2.63 -1.74 -6.07
C TYR A 41 1.79 -2.51 -7.09
N THR A 42 0.76 -3.21 -6.61
CA THR A 42 -0.15 -4.00 -7.45
C THR A 42 -0.88 -3.11 -8.46
N SER A 43 -1.24 -1.88 -8.06
CA SER A 43 -1.84 -0.89 -8.95
C SER A 43 -0.95 -0.53 -10.13
N LEU A 44 0.36 -0.42 -9.89
CA LEU A 44 1.36 -0.13 -10.92
C LEU A 44 1.55 -1.30 -11.87
N VAL A 45 1.35 -2.55 -11.41
CA VAL A 45 1.62 -3.76 -12.20
C VAL A 45 0.41 -4.27 -12.96
N PHE A 46 -0.75 -4.36 -12.32
CA PHE A 46 -1.95 -5.03 -12.82
C PHE A 46 -3.08 -4.06 -13.19
N GLY A 47 -2.94 -2.76 -12.85
CA GLY A 47 -3.97 -1.75 -13.06
C GLY A 47 -5.09 -1.77 -12.02
N MET A 48 -6.02 -0.82 -12.14
CA MET A 48 -7.00 -0.52 -11.08
C MET A 48 -8.22 -1.45 -11.02
N SER A 49 -8.57 -2.14 -12.12
CA SER A 49 -9.83 -2.92 -12.18
C SER A 49 -9.83 -4.13 -11.24
N TYR A 50 -8.69 -4.79 -11.07
CA TYR A 50 -8.54 -5.96 -10.18
C TYR A 50 -8.49 -5.59 -8.69
N LEU A 51 -8.08 -4.36 -8.37
CA LEU A 51 -7.79 -3.95 -7.01
C LEU A 51 -9.01 -3.83 -6.10
N TRP A 52 -10.18 -3.45 -6.63
CA TRP A 52 -11.35 -3.19 -5.79
C TRP A 52 -11.82 -4.42 -5.02
N ILE A 53 -11.80 -5.59 -5.67
CA ILE A 53 -12.16 -6.86 -5.01
C ILE A 53 -11.09 -7.22 -3.98
N LEU A 54 -9.81 -7.03 -4.32
CA LEU A 54 -8.70 -7.33 -3.43
C LEU A 54 -8.77 -6.47 -2.17
N VAL A 55 -9.08 -5.19 -2.31
CA VAL A 55 -9.27 -4.22 -1.21
C VAL A 55 -10.40 -4.60 -0.29
N LEU A 56 -11.55 -4.99 -0.85
CA LEU A 56 -12.68 -5.40 -0.05
C LEU A 56 -12.30 -6.63 0.79
N PHE A 57 -11.67 -7.63 0.17
CA PHE A 57 -11.25 -8.84 0.86
C PHE A 57 -10.16 -8.56 1.90
N THR A 58 -9.10 -7.83 1.52
CA THR A 58 -7.97 -7.58 2.43
C THR A 58 -8.32 -6.61 3.55
N GLY A 59 -9.16 -5.62 3.29
CA GLY A 59 -9.67 -4.72 4.32
C GLY A 59 -10.49 -5.45 5.37
N LEU A 60 -11.46 -6.29 4.95
CA LEU A 60 -12.25 -7.08 5.91
C LEU A 60 -11.40 -8.07 6.70
N MET A 61 -10.40 -8.68 6.05
CA MET A 61 -9.46 -9.57 6.75
C MET A 61 -8.65 -8.80 7.80
N LEU A 62 -8.14 -7.61 7.46
CA LEU A 62 -7.45 -6.75 8.41
C LEU A 62 -8.35 -6.36 9.59
N ASP A 63 -9.62 -6.01 9.33
CA ASP A 63 -10.57 -5.68 10.40
C ASP A 63 -10.72 -6.85 11.41
N VAL A 64 -10.81 -8.08 10.90
CA VAL A 64 -10.90 -9.29 11.73
C VAL A 64 -9.60 -9.58 12.47
N PHE A 65 -8.45 -9.36 11.84
CA PHE A 65 -7.13 -9.67 12.39
C PHE A 65 -6.65 -8.66 13.43
N GLU A 66 -6.91 -7.36 13.23
CA GLU A 66 -6.49 -6.29 14.13
C GLU A 66 -7.54 -6.00 15.22
N VAL A 67 -8.67 -6.73 15.23
CA VAL A 67 -9.79 -6.55 16.17
C VAL A 67 -10.32 -5.10 16.10
N SER A 68 -10.45 -4.57 14.89
CA SER A 68 -11.00 -3.23 14.62
C SER A 68 -12.45 -3.30 14.15
N PHE A 69 -13.09 -2.14 13.98
CA PHE A 69 -14.48 -2.10 13.55
C PHE A 69 -14.61 -2.55 12.10
N LEU A 70 -15.59 -3.42 11.84
CA LEU A 70 -15.82 -3.97 10.50
C LEU A 70 -16.03 -2.83 9.48
N GLY A 71 -15.16 -2.77 8.47
CA GLY A 71 -15.18 -1.77 7.41
C GLY A 71 -14.19 -0.61 7.59
N GLU A 72 -13.49 -0.49 8.72
CA GLU A 72 -12.54 0.60 8.96
C GLU A 72 -11.38 0.56 7.96
N HIS A 73 -10.70 -0.58 7.84
CA HIS A 73 -9.61 -0.74 6.87
C HIS A 73 -10.13 -0.76 5.44
N VAL A 74 -11.34 -1.28 5.18
CA VAL A 74 -11.95 -1.25 3.84
C VAL A 74 -12.13 0.19 3.36
N ILE A 75 -12.69 1.07 4.21
CA ILE A 75 -12.92 2.48 3.88
C ILE A 75 -11.57 3.18 3.65
N ALA A 76 -10.59 2.96 4.53
CA ALA A 76 -9.28 3.58 4.41
C ALA A 76 -8.48 3.12 3.16
N LEU A 77 -8.53 1.83 2.82
CA LEU A 77 -7.91 1.30 1.61
C LEU A 77 -8.64 1.80 0.35
N THR A 78 -9.97 1.90 0.40
CA THR A 78 -10.77 2.39 -0.73
C THR A 78 -10.52 3.87 -0.99
N SER A 79 -10.49 4.71 0.06
CA SER A 79 -10.25 6.16 -0.07
C SER A 79 -8.87 6.46 -0.66
N SER A 80 -7.85 5.77 -0.15
CA SER A 80 -6.46 5.91 -0.60
C SER A 80 -6.25 5.45 -2.05
N LEU A 81 -6.84 4.33 -2.47
CA LEU A 81 -6.77 3.87 -3.87
C LEU A 81 -7.62 4.70 -4.83
N TRP A 82 -8.70 5.31 -4.34
CA TRP A 82 -9.48 6.23 -5.15
C TRP A 82 -8.65 7.44 -5.58
N SER A 83 -7.78 7.96 -4.69
CA SER A 83 -6.82 9.01 -5.03
C SER A 83 -5.83 8.60 -6.13
N ILE A 84 -5.42 7.33 -6.16
CA ILE A 84 -4.58 6.79 -7.25
C ILE A 84 -5.35 6.75 -8.56
N LYS A 85 -6.62 6.34 -8.52
CA LYS A 85 -7.46 6.19 -9.73
C LYS A 85 -7.68 7.51 -10.45
N LEU A 86 -7.63 8.64 -9.75
CA LEU A 86 -7.75 9.97 -10.36
C LEU A 86 -6.56 10.32 -11.27
N GLN A 87 -5.41 9.65 -11.13
CA GLN A 87 -4.18 10.00 -11.87
C GLN A 87 -3.40 8.77 -12.40
N PRO A 88 -4.03 7.87 -13.17
CA PRO A 88 -3.45 6.57 -13.54
C PRO A 88 -2.23 6.70 -14.46
N ASN A 89 -2.25 7.66 -15.40
CA ASN A 89 -1.18 7.87 -16.37
C ASN A 89 0.10 8.43 -15.73
N LEU A 90 -0.04 9.21 -14.66
CA LEU A 90 1.10 9.77 -13.94
C LEU A 90 1.82 8.72 -13.11
N MET A 91 1.13 7.66 -12.69
CA MET A 91 1.72 6.60 -11.87
C MET A 91 2.50 5.57 -12.69
N HIS A 92 1.98 5.11 -13.84
CA HIS A 92 2.62 4.02 -14.58
C HIS A 92 3.99 4.37 -15.17
N ASN A 93 4.17 5.60 -15.67
CA ASN A 93 5.43 6.08 -16.27
C ASN A 93 6.19 7.08 -15.37
N SER A 94 5.92 7.07 -14.06
CA SER A 94 6.58 7.98 -13.14
C SER A 94 8.03 7.59 -12.86
N THR A 95 8.85 8.63 -12.64
CA THR A 95 10.15 8.47 -12.01
C THR A 95 9.99 8.00 -10.57
N MET A 96 11.03 7.37 -10.02
CA MET A 96 11.02 6.84 -8.65
C MET A 96 10.59 7.88 -7.60
N HIS A 97 11.06 9.12 -7.74
CA HIS A 97 10.71 10.25 -6.87
C HIS A 97 9.21 10.59 -6.90
N LYS A 98 8.58 10.55 -8.08
CA LYS A 98 7.14 10.78 -8.21
C LYS A 98 6.35 9.65 -7.55
N GLN A 99 6.80 8.39 -7.67
CA GLN A 99 6.18 7.25 -6.98
C GLN A 99 6.26 7.40 -5.46
N MET A 100 7.40 7.85 -4.94
CA MET A 100 7.59 8.14 -3.52
C MET A 100 6.63 9.21 -3.01
N TYR A 101 6.48 10.32 -3.73
CA TYR A 101 5.54 11.38 -3.37
C TYR A 101 4.10 10.87 -3.36
N TRP A 102 3.71 10.10 -4.38
CA TRP A 102 2.38 9.52 -4.45
C TRP A 102 2.13 8.50 -3.35
N LEU A 103 3.12 7.65 -3.06
CA LEU A 103 3.02 6.71 -1.96
C LEU A 103 2.80 7.47 -0.64
N TRP A 104 3.57 8.53 -0.39
CA TRP A 104 3.42 9.38 0.79
C TRP A 104 2.01 9.95 0.95
N MET A 105 1.44 10.47 -0.14
CA MET A 105 0.08 11.03 -0.14
C MET A 105 -0.97 9.94 0.12
N VAL A 106 -0.83 8.78 -0.52
CA VAL A 106 -1.74 7.63 -0.36
C VAL A 106 -1.68 7.07 1.07
N THR A 107 -0.47 6.94 1.64
CA THR A 107 -0.27 6.50 3.02
C THR A 107 -0.79 7.52 4.04
N LEU A 108 -0.64 8.81 3.78
CA LEU A 108 -1.26 9.85 4.60
C LEU A 108 -2.78 9.76 4.59
N ILE A 109 -3.40 9.60 3.42
CA ILE A 109 -4.86 9.48 3.29
C ILE A 109 -5.36 8.27 4.05
N TYR A 110 -4.70 7.12 3.92
CA TYR A 110 -5.03 5.92 4.67
C TYR A 110 -4.98 6.16 6.18
N GLN A 111 -3.84 6.63 6.69
CA GLN A 111 -3.62 6.84 8.12
C GLN A 111 -4.57 7.91 8.70
N MET A 112 -4.85 8.98 7.96
CA MET A 112 -5.83 9.99 8.36
C MET A 112 -7.25 9.43 8.37
N THR A 113 -7.59 8.56 7.42
CA THR A 113 -8.92 7.93 7.38
C THR A 113 -9.12 7.03 8.59
N ILE A 114 -8.13 6.17 8.92
CA ILE A 114 -8.13 5.34 10.13
C ILE A 114 -8.27 6.22 11.37
N PHE A 115 -7.44 7.26 11.51
CA PHE A 115 -7.49 8.17 12.65
C PHE A 115 -8.86 8.83 12.84
N LEU A 116 -9.49 9.29 11.75
CA LEU A 116 -10.83 9.89 11.80
C LEU A 116 -11.89 8.87 12.19
N LEU A 117 -11.88 7.67 11.59
CA LEU A 117 -12.83 6.60 11.91
C LEU A 117 -12.70 6.13 13.36
N SER A 118 -11.48 5.75 13.76
CA SER A 118 -11.16 5.36 15.13
C SER A 118 -11.52 6.46 16.14
N GLY A 119 -11.20 7.72 15.84
CA GLY A 119 -11.51 8.86 16.72
C GLY A 119 -13.01 9.13 16.86
N LEU A 120 -13.79 8.97 15.78
CA LEU A 120 -15.24 9.08 15.82
C LEU A 120 -15.90 7.92 16.60
N LEU A 121 -15.38 6.71 16.46
CA LEU A 121 -15.92 5.50 17.09
C LEU A 121 -15.57 5.40 18.58
N HIS A 122 -14.36 5.81 18.97
CA HIS A 122 -13.87 5.71 20.35
C HIS A 122 -13.94 7.03 21.14
N ALA A 123 -14.34 8.13 20.49
CA ALA A 123 -14.39 9.48 21.07
C ALA A 123 -13.07 9.99 21.69
N THR A 124 -11.93 9.43 21.27
CA THR A 124 -10.60 9.81 21.76
C THR A 124 -9.75 10.37 20.62
N PHE A 125 -9.52 11.67 20.63
CA PHE A 125 -8.54 12.33 19.77
C PHE A 125 -7.33 12.75 20.60
N VAL A 126 -6.20 12.06 20.44
CA VAL A 126 -4.95 12.39 21.14
C VAL A 126 -3.94 12.93 20.13
N TRP A 127 -3.33 14.08 20.45
CA TRP A 127 -2.36 14.76 19.57
C TRP A 127 -1.18 13.87 19.15
N TYR A 128 -0.75 12.96 20.03
CA TYR A 128 0.35 12.02 19.76
C TYR A 128 0.12 11.13 18.53
N TYR A 129 -1.14 10.82 18.18
CA TYR A 129 -1.47 10.04 17.00
C TYR A 129 -1.13 10.77 15.69
N PHE A 130 -1.21 12.11 15.65
CA PHE A 130 -0.82 12.86 14.46
C PHE A 130 0.66 12.67 14.12
N VAL A 131 1.53 12.67 15.13
CA VAL A 131 2.97 12.44 14.92
C VAL A 131 3.20 11.03 14.37
N GLN A 132 2.51 10.02 14.89
CA GLN A 132 2.62 8.64 14.41
C GLN A 132 2.19 8.50 12.94
N ILE A 133 1.11 9.17 12.52
CA ILE A 133 0.65 9.19 11.13
C ILE A 133 1.76 9.67 10.19
N PHE A 134 2.42 10.78 10.54
CA PHE A 134 3.52 11.33 9.73
C PHE A 134 4.73 10.40 9.69
N VAL A 135 5.13 9.82 10.82
CA VAL A 135 6.29 8.93 10.89
C VAL A 135 6.04 7.63 10.11
N SER A 136 4.88 6.99 10.27
CA SER A 136 4.51 5.78 9.51
C SER A 136 4.48 6.05 8.00
N SER A 137 3.95 7.21 7.59
CA SER A 137 3.95 7.62 6.19
C SER A 137 5.38 7.86 5.65
N LEU A 138 6.24 8.55 6.41
CA LEU A 138 7.64 8.77 6.04
C LEU A 138 8.43 7.46 5.92
N LEU A 139 8.22 6.51 6.84
CA LEU A 139 8.84 5.19 6.78
C LEU A 139 8.44 4.43 5.51
N SER A 140 7.18 4.54 5.10
CA SER A 140 6.68 3.93 3.87
C SER A 140 7.44 4.43 2.65
N VAL A 141 7.69 5.74 2.58
CA VAL A 141 8.45 6.38 1.50
C VAL A 141 9.91 5.95 1.52
N LEU A 142 10.52 5.93 2.70
CA LEU A 142 11.92 5.57 2.87
C LEU A 142 12.19 4.11 2.47
N LEU A 143 11.26 3.21 2.80
CA LEU A 143 11.36 1.79 2.49
C LEU A 143 10.94 1.46 1.04
N TRP A 144 10.27 2.38 0.34
CA TRP A 144 9.74 2.15 -1.00
C TRP A 144 10.76 1.61 -2.02
N PRO A 145 12.01 2.12 -2.12
CA PRO A 145 13.01 1.57 -3.05
C PRO A 145 13.33 0.11 -2.83
N SER A 146 13.56 -0.26 -1.57
CA SER A 146 13.89 -1.63 -1.18
C SER A 146 12.71 -2.55 -1.45
N ILE A 147 11.51 -2.12 -1.09
CA ILE A 147 10.28 -2.89 -1.33
C ILE A 147 10.03 -3.07 -2.83
N LYS A 148 10.13 -2.00 -3.62
CA LYS A 148 9.90 -2.06 -5.07
C LYS A 148 10.90 -2.97 -5.76
N THR A 149 12.19 -2.86 -5.45
CA THR A 149 13.23 -3.72 -6.05
C THR A 149 13.04 -5.19 -5.68
N PHE A 150 12.64 -5.48 -4.44
CA PHE A 150 12.27 -6.83 -4.01
C PHE A 150 11.06 -7.36 -4.80
N LEU A 151 9.98 -6.58 -4.88
CA LEU A 151 8.77 -6.97 -5.59
C LEU A 151 9.01 -7.13 -7.10
N ASP A 152 9.77 -6.24 -7.74
CA ASP A 152 10.11 -6.36 -9.16
C ASP A 152 10.95 -7.61 -9.47
N SER A 153 11.86 -7.97 -8.56
CA SER A 153 12.60 -9.24 -8.64
C SER A 153 11.65 -10.43 -8.45
N PHE A 154 10.73 -10.34 -7.49
CA PHE A 154 9.76 -11.39 -7.20
C PHE A 154 8.62 -11.48 -8.22
N PHE A 155 8.40 -10.50 -9.07
CA PHE A 155 7.44 -10.59 -10.19
C PHE A 155 8.16 -10.75 -11.55
N ASN A 156 9.49 -10.96 -11.56
CA ASN A 156 10.33 -11.06 -12.77
C ASN A 156 10.17 -9.89 -13.75
N LYS A 157 9.96 -8.65 -13.26
CA LYS A 157 9.82 -7.47 -14.11
C LYS A 157 11.14 -6.81 -14.53
N LYS A 158 12.30 -7.33 -14.08
CA LYS A 158 13.64 -6.79 -14.40
C LYS A 158 13.99 -6.70 -15.90
N LEU A 159 13.19 -7.26 -16.82
CA LEU A 159 13.49 -7.29 -18.26
C LEU A 159 12.70 -6.30 -19.14
N GLN A 160 11.75 -5.53 -18.62
CA GLN A 160 10.98 -4.57 -19.44
C GLN A 160 11.48 -3.12 -19.38
N PHE A 161 12.25 -2.75 -18.35
CA PHE A 161 12.88 -1.43 -18.25
C PHE A 161 14.29 -1.35 -18.87
N ALA A 162 14.82 -2.50 -19.35
CA ALA A 162 16.14 -2.61 -19.97
C ALA A 162 16.11 -2.69 -21.51
N LYS A 163 14.95 -2.46 -22.14
CA LYS A 163 14.92 -2.25 -23.60
C LYS A 163 15.05 -0.74 -23.85
N PRO A 164 16.24 -0.22 -24.19
CA PRO A 164 16.33 1.14 -24.69
C PRO A 164 15.46 1.21 -25.95
N ARG A 165 14.60 2.22 -25.99
CA ARG A 165 13.85 2.65 -27.17
C ARG A 165 14.85 3.22 -28.17
N ILE A 166 15.60 2.34 -28.82
CA ILE A 166 16.37 2.61 -30.03
C ILE A 166 15.74 1.69 -31.09
N LEU A 167 15.49 2.24 -32.28
CA LEU A 167 14.83 1.64 -33.45
C LEU A 167 13.35 2.02 -33.70
N ASP A 168 13.00 3.31 -33.55
CA ASP A 168 11.88 3.92 -34.30
C ASP A 168 12.35 5.22 -34.99
N GLN A 169 13.56 5.20 -35.56
CA GLN A 169 14.06 6.26 -36.46
C GLN A 169 14.79 5.62 -37.64
N TYR A 170 14.04 4.91 -38.48
CA TYR A 170 14.30 4.75 -39.92
C TYR A 170 12.95 4.57 -40.62
#